data_AF-C7AL04-F1
#
_entry.id   AF-C7AL04-F1
#
_cell.length_a   1.000
_cell.length_b   1.000
_cell.length_c   1.000
_cell.angle_alpha   90.00
_cell.angle_beta   90.00
_cell.angle_gamma   90.00
#
_symmetry.space_group_name_H-M   'P 1'
#
loop_
_entity.id
_entity.type
_entity.pdbx_description
1 polymer ?
#
loop_
_entity_poly.entity_id
_entity_poly.type
_entity_poly.pdbx_seq_one_letter_code
_entity_poly.pdbx_strand_id
1 'polypeptide(L)'
;MDRRYRISFLTLFLTGCLQGNPIPRLLAGIDYLEENITCPDSVFYTPTDVEDSCIVAALACSIKELDTVKVECLDNAVHLESMQHHISMTATDLQKTIDKENSTTDTSECICEDKRLEKSFKDFIQNIRHLTQAHAAKRLSS
;
A
#
# COMPACT_ATOMS: atom_id res chain seq x y z
N MET A 1 28.89 -39.55 -9.84
CA MET A 1 27.77 -38.69 -9.40
C MET A 1 27.55 -37.60 -10.44
N ASP A 2 26.41 -37.67 -11.13
CA ASP A 2 26.13 -36.96 -12.38
C ASP A 2 26.16 -35.43 -12.31
N ARG A 3 26.70 -34.83 -13.39
CA ARG A 3 26.60 -33.41 -13.77
C ARG A 3 25.16 -32.86 -13.70
N ARG A 4 24.17 -33.74 -13.83
CA ARG A 4 22.72 -33.43 -13.74
C ARG A 4 22.28 -33.01 -12.32
N TYR A 5 22.88 -33.56 -11.27
CA TYR A 5 22.52 -33.19 -9.89
C TYR A 5 22.99 -31.77 -9.52
N ARG A 6 24.14 -31.32 -10.04
CA ARG A 6 24.64 -29.96 -9.78
C ARG A 6 23.75 -28.86 -10.37
N ILE A 7 23.13 -29.11 -11.53
CA ILE A 7 22.22 -28.14 -12.17
C ILE A 7 20.94 -28.01 -11.35
N SER A 8 20.40 -29.12 -10.83
CA SER A 8 19.17 -29.11 -10.02
C SER A 8 19.31 -28.39 -8.68
N PHE A 9 20.49 -28.39 -8.06
CA PHE A 9 20.73 -27.60 -6.85
C PHE A 9 20.84 -26.10 -7.15
N LEU A 10 21.45 -25.71 -8.26
CA LEU A 10 21.57 -24.30 -8.67
C LEU A 10 20.21 -23.67 -9.03
N THR A 11 19.29 -24.42 -9.64
CA THR A 11 17.93 -23.92 -9.92
C THR A 11 17.06 -23.81 -8.68
N LEU A 12 17.26 -24.65 -7.65
CA LEU A 12 16.49 -24.60 -6.40
C LEU A 12 16.86 -23.40 -5.49
N PHE A 13 18.13 -22.97 -5.52
CA PHE A 13 18.55 -21.75 -4.80
C PHE A 13 18.09 -20.47 -5.51
N LEU A 14 17.98 -20.47 -6.84
CA LEU A 14 17.48 -19.32 -7.60
C LEU A 14 15.95 -19.14 -7.49
N THR A 15 15.17 -20.21 -7.29
CA THR A 15 13.72 -20.10 -7.08
C THR A 15 13.34 -19.75 -5.64
N GLY A 16 14.19 -20.06 -4.65
CA GLY A 16 13.96 -19.70 -3.24
C GLY A 16 14.14 -18.22 -2.93
N CYS A 17 15.00 -17.50 -3.65
CA CYS A 17 15.26 -16.07 -3.45
C CYS A 17 14.32 -15.14 -4.24
N LEU A 18 13.44 -15.69 -5.08
CA LEU A 18 12.47 -14.93 -5.87
C LEU A 18 11.08 -14.86 -5.22
N GLN A 19 11.00 -15.00 -3.90
CA GLN A 19 9.86 -14.44 -3.17
C GLN A 19 10.04 -12.92 -3.14
N GLY A 20 9.56 -12.25 -4.19
CA GLY A 20 9.61 -10.80 -4.29
C GLY A 20 9.00 -10.16 -3.05
N ASN A 21 9.78 -9.34 -2.35
CA ASN A 21 9.28 -8.57 -1.23
C ASN A 21 8.19 -7.60 -1.76
N PRO A 22 6.96 -7.64 -1.24
CA PRO A 22 5.89 -6.75 -1.71
C PRO A 22 6.17 -5.27 -1.41
N ILE A 23 7.00 -4.96 -0.41
CA ILE A 23 7.22 -3.59 0.07
C ILE A 23 7.89 -2.68 -0.99
N PRO A 24 9.02 -3.06 -1.63
CA PRO A 24 9.62 -2.24 -2.70
C PRO A 24 8.66 -1.95 -3.86
N ARG A 25 7.83 -2.93 -4.26
CA ARG A 25 6.85 -2.73 -5.33
C ARG A 25 5.75 -1.76 -4.89
N LEU A 26 5.26 -1.90 -3.67
CA LEU A 26 4.26 -1.01 -3.09
C LEU A 26 4.77 0.43 -3.01
N LEU A 27 6.00 0.65 -2.54
CA LEU A 27 6.60 1.99 -2.50
C LEU A 27 6.73 2.61 -3.89
N ALA A 28 7.14 1.84 -4.90
CA ALA A 28 7.17 2.31 -6.28
C ALA A 28 5.77 2.66 -6.83
N GLY A 29 4.74 1.92 -6.41
CA GLY A 29 3.35 2.26 -6.70
C GLY A 29 2.96 3.61 -6.09
N ILE A 30 3.27 3.81 -4.81
CA ILE A 30 3.02 5.06 -4.08
C ILE A 30 3.76 6.25 -4.73
N ASP A 31 5.04 6.07 -5.10
CA ASP A 31 5.83 7.08 -5.83
C ASP A 31 5.14 7.49 -7.13
N TYR A 32 4.68 6.50 -7.92
CA TYR A 32 3.97 6.77 -9.15
C TYR A 32 2.70 7.59 -8.92
N LEU A 33 1.90 7.27 -7.88
CA LEU A 33 0.68 8.02 -7.56
C LEU A 33 1.01 9.48 -7.18
N GLU A 34 2.04 9.69 -6.37
CA GLU A 34 2.48 11.03 -5.95
C GLU A 34 2.93 11.90 -7.15
N GLU A 35 3.60 11.31 -8.14
CA GLU A 35 4.15 12.03 -9.29
C GLU A 35 3.13 12.28 -10.42
N ASN A 36 2.18 11.37 -10.62
CA ASN A 36 1.35 11.36 -11.83
C ASN A 36 -0.11 11.77 -11.59
N ILE A 37 -0.60 11.77 -10.35
CA ILE A 37 -1.97 12.15 -10.03
C ILE A 37 -1.97 13.54 -9.41
N THR A 38 -2.82 14.42 -9.95
CA THR A 38 -3.07 15.75 -9.39
C THR A 38 -4.53 15.81 -8.95
N CYS A 39 -4.75 16.19 -7.69
CA CYS A 39 -6.08 16.24 -7.11
C CYS A 39 -6.19 17.42 -6.13
N PRO A 40 -6.39 18.65 -6.64
CA PRO A 40 -6.24 19.87 -5.85
C PRO A 40 -7.45 20.18 -4.97
N ASP A 41 -8.66 19.77 -5.37
CA ASP A 41 -9.91 20.18 -4.72
C ASP A 41 -10.48 19.13 -3.75
N SER A 42 -9.93 17.91 -3.77
CA SER A 42 -10.38 16.80 -2.94
C SER A 42 -9.60 16.67 -1.65
N VAL A 43 -10.28 16.09 -0.66
CA VAL A 43 -9.70 15.71 0.62
C VAL A 43 -9.97 14.24 0.90
N PHE A 44 -9.04 13.60 1.61
CA PHE A 44 -9.07 12.17 1.87
C PHE A 44 -8.88 11.90 3.35
N TYR A 45 -9.60 10.90 3.87
CA TYR A 45 -9.42 10.49 5.25
C TYR A 45 -8.02 9.93 5.47
N THR A 46 -7.23 10.65 6.26
CA THR A 46 -5.81 10.41 6.44
C THR A 46 -5.50 10.24 7.93
N PRO A 47 -5.73 9.03 8.49
CA PRO A 47 -5.41 8.75 9.88
C PRO A 47 -3.91 8.93 10.11
N THR A 48 -3.57 9.97 10.87
CA THR A 48 -2.22 10.36 11.28
C THR A 48 -2.05 10.11 12.78
N ASP A 49 -0.80 10.04 13.26
CA ASP A 49 -0.50 9.74 14.67
C ASP A 49 -1.15 8.44 15.18
N VAL A 50 -1.17 7.43 14.31
CA VAL A 50 -1.85 6.15 14.53
C VAL A 50 -1.03 5.29 15.50
N GLU A 51 -1.68 4.76 16.54
CA GLU A 51 -1.06 3.79 17.44
C GLU A 51 -0.67 2.50 16.70
N ASP A 52 0.36 1.81 17.19
CA ASP A 52 0.88 0.57 16.57
C ASP A 52 -0.18 -0.52 16.38
N SER A 53 -1.19 -0.56 17.25
CA SER A 53 -2.34 -1.45 17.19
C SER A 53 -3.28 -1.14 16.02
N CYS A 54 -3.31 0.13 15.58
CA CYS A 54 -4.23 0.65 14.56
C CYS A 54 -3.60 0.79 13.17
N ILE A 55 -2.28 0.57 13.00
CA ILE A 55 -1.60 0.72 11.70
C ILE A 55 -2.28 -0.10 10.59
N VAL A 56 -2.68 -1.35 10.87
CA VAL A 56 -3.36 -2.20 9.87
C VAL A 56 -4.74 -1.65 9.50
N ALA A 57 -5.50 -1.15 10.48
CA ALA A 57 -6.80 -0.52 10.23
C ALA A 57 -6.64 0.78 9.41
N ALA A 58 -5.65 1.61 9.74
CA ALA A 58 -5.34 2.84 8.99
C ALA A 58 -4.91 2.56 7.53
N LEU A 59 -4.17 1.47 7.30
CA LEU A 59 -3.84 1.01 5.96
C LEU A 59 -5.08 0.50 5.21
N ALA A 60 -5.97 -0.23 5.87
CA ALA A 60 -7.25 -0.65 5.29
C ALA A 60 -8.15 0.54 4.92
N CYS A 61 -8.14 1.61 5.72
CA CYS A 61 -8.77 2.88 5.38
C CYS A 61 -8.19 3.49 4.12
N SER A 62 -6.86 3.51 4.03
CA SER A 62 -6.18 4.04 2.85
C SER A 62 -6.54 3.29 1.57
N ILE A 63 -6.76 1.96 1.65
CA ILE A 63 -7.23 1.15 0.51
C ILE A 63 -8.60 1.63 0.03
N LYS A 64 -9.53 1.93 0.93
CA LYS A 64 -10.86 2.46 0.58
C LYS A 64 -10.76 3.85 -0.03
N GLU A 65 -9.97 4.74 0.57
CA GLU A 65 -9.79 6.11 0.08
C GLU A 65 -9.09 6.18 -1.29
N LEU A 66 -8.28 5.17 -1.65
CA LEU A 66 -7.73 5.05 -3.00
C LEU A 66 -8.82 4.83 -4.07
N ASP A 67 -9.99 4.27 -3.73
CA ASP A 67 -11.12 4.25 -4.66
C ASP A 67 -11.76 5.63 -4.81
N THR A 68 -11.82 6.43 -3.74
CA THR A 68 -12.22 7.84 -3.80
C THR A 68 -11.29 8.64 -4.73
N VAL A 69 -9.98 8.40 -4.69
CA VAL A 69 -9.02 9.01 -5.63
C VAL A 69 -9.37 8.71 -7.10
N LYS A 70 -9.81 7.49 -7.42
CA LYS A 70 -10.21 7.15 -8.80
C LYS A 70 -11.39 7.99 -9.28
N VAL A 71 -12.35 8.25 -8.40
CA VAL A 71 -13.58 8.96 -8.71
C VAL A 71 -13.33 10.45 -8.78
N GLU A 72 -12.63 11.02 -7.79
CA GLU A 72 -12.54 12.47 -7.67
C GLU A 72 -11.36 13.09 -8.43
N CYS A 73 -10.29 12.34 -8.66
CA CYS A 73 -9.04 12.90 -9.20
C CYS A 73 -8.81 12.59 -10.68
N LEU A 74 -9.49 11.60 -11.25
CA LEU A 74 -9.15 11.09 -12.58
C LEU A 74 -10.12 11.49 -13.70
N ASP A 75 -11.22 12.19 -13.42
CA ASP A 75 -12.26 12.53 -14.41
C ASP A 75 -11.73 13.22 -15.68
N ASN A 76 -10.66 14.01 -15.56
CA ASN A 76 -10.03 14.72 -16.68
C ASN A 76 -8.60 14.22 -17.01
N ALA A 77 -8.23 13.02 -16.54
CA ALA A 77 -6.88 12.49 -16.72
C ALA A 77 -6.62 12.06 -18.16
N VAL A 78 -5.51 12.53 -18.75
CA VAL A 78 -5.06 12.15 -20.10
C VAL A 78 -4.77 10.64 -20.21
N HIS A 79 -4.37 10.01 -19.12
CA HIS A 79 -4.01 8.59 -19.04
C HIS A 79 -4.86 7.83 -18.03
N LEU A 80 -6.19 8.04 -18.06
CA LEU A 80 -7.17 7.48 -17.13
C LEU A 80 -6.95 5.98 -16.85
N GLU A 81 -6.95 5.13 -17.87
CA GLU A 81 -6.83 3.67 -17.70
C GLU A 81 -5.52 3.27 -17.01
N SER A 82 -4.41 3.92 -17.39
CA SER A 82 -3.10 3.68 -16.78
C SER A 82 -3.09 4.09 -15.32
N MET A 83 -3.60 5.28 -15.00
CA MET A 83 -3.67 5.78 -13.62
C MET A 83 -4.59 4.90 -12.76
N GLN A 84 -5.76 4.52 -13.26
CA GLN A 84 -6.66 3.58 -12.58
C GLN A 84 -6.01 2.22 -12.33
N HIS A 85 -5.25 1.72 -13.30
CA HIS A 85 -4.48 0.48 -13.15
C HIS A 85 -3.44 0.61 -12.03
N HIS A 86 -2.67 1.71 -12.01
CA HIS A 86 -1.67 1.95 -10.98
C HIS A 86 -2.26 2.10 -9.57
N ILE A 87 -3.41 2.78 -9.44
CA ILE A 87 -4.12 2.85 -8.16
C ILE A 87 -4.56 1.44 -7.73
N SER A 88 -5.16 0.66 -8.64
CA SER A 88 -5.66 -0.69 -8.33
C SER A 88 -4.53 -1.66 -7.95
N MET A 89 -3.38 -1.55 -8.62
CA MET A 89 -2.19 -2.33 -8.29
C MET A 89 -1.63 -1.92 -6.92
N THR A 90 -1.55 -0.62 -6.63
CA THR A 90 -1.11 -0.12 -5.32
C THR A 90 -2.02 -0.60 -4.20
N ALA A 91 -3.34 -0.49 -4.37
CA ALA A 91 -4.34 -0.99 -3.42
C ALA A 91 -4.21 -2.51 -3.21
N THR A 92 -4.01 -3.27 -4.29
CA THR A 92 -3.84 -4.74 -4.22
C THR A 92 -2.55 -5.12 -3.47
N ASP A 93 -1.44 -4.44 -3.73
CA ASP A 93 -0.18 -4.73 -3.06
C ASP A 93 -0.19 -4.25 -1.60
N LEU A 94 -0.93 -3.19 -1.29
CA LEU A 94 -1.23 -2.78 0.08
C LEU A 94 -2.06 -3.84 0.82
N GLN A 95 -3.12 -4.34 0.18
CA GLN A 95 -3.97 -5.40 0.70
C GLN A 95 -3.16 -6.67 1.02
N LYS A 96 -2.29 -7.13 0.11
CA LYS A 96 -1.39 -8.27 0.36
C LYS A 96 -0.43 -8.06 1.53
N THR A 97 -0.05 -6.80 1.78
CA THR A 97 0.88 -6.45 2.85
C THR A 97 0.19 -6.54 4.22
N ILE A 98 -1.12 -6.26 4.29
CA ILE A 98 -1.93 -6.38 5.52
C ILE A 98 -2.56 -7.78 5.70
N ASP A 99 -3.01 -8.46 4.63
CA ASP A 99 -3.68 -9.78 4.66
C ASP A 99 -2.81 -10.93 5.19
N LYS A 100 -1.49 -10.76 5.21
CA LYS A 100 -0.57 -11.79 5.71
C LYS A 100 -0.58 -11.90 7.24
N GLU A 101 -1.19 -10.95 7.93
CA GLU A 101 -1.44 -11.00 9.38
C GLU A 101 -2.94 -11.07 9.60
N ASN A 102 -3.42 -12.14 10.24
CA ASN A 102 -4.78 -12.21 10.78
C ASN A 102 -5.01 -11.00 11.70
N SER A 103 -5.53 -9.92 11.15
CA SER A 103 -5.80 -8.70 11.89
C SER A 103 -7.29 -8.45 11.80
N THR A 104 -7.96 -8.73 12.91
CA THR A 104 -9.28 -8.20 13.25
C THR A 104 -9.24 -6.68 13.08
N THR A 105 -9.69 -6.19 11.93
CA THR A 105 -9.67 -4.77 11.53
C THR A 105 -10.77 -3.93 12.18
N ASP A 106 -11.63 -4.53 12.99
CA ASP A 106 -12.74 -3.85 13.67
C ASP A 106 -12.48 -3.78 15.19
N THR A 107 -11.65 -2.83 15.60
CA THR A 107 -11.76 -2.30 16.97
C THR A 107 -12.36 -0.91 16.89
N SER A 108 -13.29 -0.59 17.80
CA SER A 108 -13.94 0.72 17.91
C SER A 108 -12.97 1.87 18.20
N GLU A 109 -11.68 1.57 18.40
CA GLU A 109 -10.62 2.50 18.75
C GLU A 109 -9.88 3.06 17.51
N CYS A 110 -9.90 2.33 16.39
CA CYS A 110 -9.21 2.75 15.16
C CYS A 110 -10.17 3.44 14.19
N ILE A 111 -10.31 4.76 14.31
CA ILE A 111 -11.27 5.55 13.52
C ILE A 111 -10.72 5.82 12.12
N CYS A 112 -11.55 5.51 11.13
CA CYS A 112 -11.26 5.68 9.70
C CYS A 112 -11.79 7.02 9.17
N GLU A 113 -13.10 7.22 9.28
CA GLU A 113 -13.84 8.34 8.69
C GLU A 113 -14.11 9.40 9.77
N ASP A 114 -13.14 10.30 9.95
CA ASP A 114 -13.29 11.47 10.82
C ASP A 114 -12.88 12.71 10.03
N LYS A 115 -13.78 13.70 9.95
CA LYS A 115 -13.52 14.96 9.22
C LYS A 115 -12.28 15.70 9.70
N ARG A 116 -11.87 15.49 10.96
CA ARG A 116 -10.63 16.08 11.52
C ARG A 116 -9.37 15.47 10.88
N LEU A 117 -9.49 14.30 10.28
CA LEU A 117 -8.43 13.54 9.61
C LEU A 117 -8.41 13.78 8.09
N GLU A 118 -9.31 14.60 7.55
CA GLU A 118 -9.28 14.98 6.12
C GLU A 118 -8.00 15.77 5.82
N LYS A 119 -7.25 15.32 4.81
CA LYS A 119 -6.03 15.97 4.33
C LYS A 119 -6.01 16.03 2.81
N SER A 120 -5.06 16.82 2.28
CA SER A 120 -4.84 16.90 0.84
C SER A 120 -4.40 15.54 0.27
N PHE A 121 -4.57 15.34 -1.04
CA PHE A 121 -4.08 14.14 -1.73
C PHE A 121 -2.59 13.87 -1.46
N LYS A 122 -1.77 14.93 -1.44
CA LYS A 122 -0.34 14.79 -1.18
C LYS A 122 -0.07 14.23 0.21
N ASP A 123 -0.71 14.81 1.23
CA ASP A 123 -0.56 14.34 2.61
C ASP A 123 -1.09 12.91 2.77
N PHE A 124 -2.20 12.59 2.09
CA PHE A 124 -2.78 11.24 2.06
C PHE A 124 -1.78 10.22 1.51
N ILE A 125 -1.22 10.43 0.32
CA ILE A 125 -0.25 9.51 -0.30
C ILE A 125 1.01 9.36 0.55
N GLN A 126 1.50 10.46 1.13
CA GLN A 126 2.64 10.43 2.06
C GLN A 126 2.33 9.64 3.33
N ASN A 127 1.11 9.72 3.84
CA ASN A 127 0.68 8.93 4.99
C ASN A 127 0.65 7.43 4.67
N ILE A 128 0.18 7.02 3.48
CA ILE A 128 0.25 5.61 3.04
C ILE A 128 1.71 5.11 3.08
N ARG A 129 2.64 5.93 2.60
CA ARG A 129 4.08 5.62 2.65
C ARG A 129 4.55 5.41 4.08
N HIS A 130 4.26 6.36 4.97
CA HIS A 130 4.69 6.29 6.38
C HIS A 130 4.12 5.06 7.08
N LEU A 131 2.82 4.79 6.94
CA LEU A 131 2.16 3.63 7.55
C LEU A 131 2.70 2.31 6.99
N THR A 132 2.99 2.24 5.69
CA THR A 132 3.62 1.06 5.05
C THR A 132 5.00 0.78 5.64
N GLN A 133 5.81 1.83 5.82
CA GLN A 133 7.15 1.70 6.42
C GLN A 133 7.08 1.32 7.90
N ALA A 134 6.18 1.92 8.66
CA ALA A 134 5.95 1.60 10.07
C ALA A 134 5.53 0.13 10.24
N HIS A 135 4.58 -0.34 9.42
CA HIS A 135 4.16 -1.74 9.41
C HIS A 135 5.33 -2.69 9.06
N ALA A 136 6.11 -2.36 8.02
CA ALA A 136 7.28 -3.14 7.63
C ALA A 136 8.33 -3.23 8.75
N ALA A 137 8.60 -2.12 9.44
CA ALA A 137 9.54 -2.08 10.56
C ALA A 137 9.06 -2.95 11.73
N LYS A 138 7.77 -2.88 12.08
CA LYS A 138 7.16 -3.70 13.13
C LYS A 138 7.31 -5.20 12.87
N ARG A 139 7.15 -5.62 11.61
CA ARG A 139 7.34 -7.03 11.21
C ARG A 139 8.77 -7.53 11.32
N LEU A 140 9.76 -6.65 11.24
CA LEU A 140 11.18 -7.01 11.39
C LEU A 140 11.62 -7.05 12.86
N SER A 141 10.90 -6.36 13.75
CA SER A 141 11.17 -6.36 15.19
C SER A 141 10.43 -7.45 15.99
N SER A 142 9.48 -8.15 15.36
CA SER A 142 8.65 -9.19 15.96
C SER A 142 9.11 -10.59 15.60
#